data_AF-A0A4Z1KY35-F1
#
_entry.id   AF-A0A4Z1KY35-F1
#
_cell.length_a   1.000
_cell.length_b   1.000
_cell.length_c   1.000
_cell.angle_alpha   90.00
_cell.angle_beta   90.00
_cell.angle_gamma   90.00
#
_symmetry.space_group_name_H-M   'P 1'
#
loop_
_entity.id
_entity.type
_entity.pdbx_description
1 polymer ?
#
loop_
_entity_poly.entity_id
_entity_poly.type
_entity_poly.pdbx_seq_one_letter_code
_entity_poly.pdbx_strand_id
1 'polypeptide(L)'
;MPKNCSKDVSLVIDYMDNVLTHGNKSAVTALKTKFGLESVKHNDDFMAVLENGPWLWQSNSFSTNYSDFYQFCDAIENVTAGAAVTPDANGVGLTTALEGYAKWTKSYIPGYCKGFGYAANDTSCFNTYDFNNLMFRDYTVGNKVDRKWNWMLCNEPFGYWQDGAPNNRPTLVSRLIDAKYWQRQCDLFFPTEGNYTYASAKGATVDRVNRYTKGWDLENTTRLIWTNGQYDPWRTSGVSSQFRPGGELKSTAKHPVQIIPGGFHCSDLRLKNGQVNAGVQKVIDNEVAQIVAWTAEYYNQNSTRPSYGGGHRRGY
;
A
#
# COMPACT_ATOMS: atom_id res chain seq x y z
N MET A 1 -14.46 -1.44 1.89
CA MET A 1 -14.69 -2.87 2.20
C MET A 1 -16.15 -3.07 2.61
N PRO A 2 -16.83 -4.14 2.16
CA PRO A 2 -18.15 -4.53 2.66
C PRO A 2 -18.16 -4.69 4.19
N LYS A 3 -19.23 -4.24 4.86
CA LYS A 3 -19.29 -4.18 6.33
C LYS A 3 -19.15 -5.56 6.98
N ASN A 4 -19.81 -6.56 6.41
CA ASN A 4 -19.74 -7.96 6.82
C ASN A 4 -18.30 -8.48 6.78
N CYS A 5 -17.66 -8.38 5.61
CA CYS A 5 -16.28 -8.83 5.40
C CYS A 5 -15.30 -8.12 6.34
N SER A 6 -15.40 -6.78 6.50
CA SER A 6 -14.50 -6.06 7.42
C SER A 6 -14.67 -6.47 8.88
N LYS A 7 -15.90 -6.79 9.29
CA LYS A 7 -16.21 -7.18 10.66
C LYS A 7 -15.62 -8.56 10.96
N ASP A 8 -15.81 -9.52 10.06
CA ASP A 8 -15.33 -10.87 10.22
C ASP A 8 -13.82 -11.00 10.05
N VAL A 9 -13.20 -10.25 9.11
CA VAL A 9 -11.74 -10.17 9.03
C VAL A 9 -11.15 -9.65 10.34
N SER A 10 -11.69 -8.55 10.90
CA SER A 10 -11.20 -8.02 12.17
C SER A 10 -11.35 -9.03 13.31
N LEU A 11 -12.47 -9.75 13.36
CA LEU A 11 -12.73 -10.77 14.37
C LEU A 11 -11.74 -11.93 14.28
N VAL A 12 -11.44 -12.39 13.06
CA VAL A 12 -10.47 -13.46 12.79
C VAL A 12 -9.05 -13.00 13.13
N ILE A 13 -8.65 -11.79 12.75
CA ILE A 13 -7.33 -11.22 13.09
C ILE A 13 -7.15 -11.11 14.61
N ASP A 14 -8.13 -10.54 15.32
CA ASP A 14 -8.04 -10.40 16.78
C ASP A 14 -7.95 -11.78 17.49
N TYR A 15 -8.67 -12.78 17.00
CA TYR A 15 -8.55 -14.16 17.49
C TYR A 15 -7.16 -14.75 17.24
N MET A 16 -6.63 -14.62 16.03
CA MET A 16 -5.30 -15.15 15.68
C MET A 16 -4.20 -14.45 16.46
N ASP A 17 -4.23 -13.12 16.57
CA ASP A 17 -3.29 -12.34 17.40
C ASP A 17 -3.31 -12.83 18.86
N ASN A 18 -4.50 -13.12 19.41
CA ASN A 18 -4.63 -13.64 20.77
C ASN A 18 -3.96 -15.03 20.91
N VAL A 19 -4.25 -15.96 20.00
CA VAL A 19 -3.66 -17.31 20.01
C VAL A 19 -2.14 -17.26 19.82
N LEU A 20 -1.64 -16.42 18.93
CA LEU A 20 -0.21 -16.31 18.63
C LEU A 20 0.60 -15.61 19.73
N THR A 21 -0.06 -14.76 20.53
CA THR A 21 0.59 -14.02 21.62
C THR A 21 0.49 -14.74 22.96
N HIS A 22 -0.66 -15.37 23.25
CA HIS A 22 -0.98 -15.93 24.58
C HIS A 22 -1.23 -17.44 24.57
N GLY A 23 -1.40 -18.04 23.40
CA GLY A 23 -1.64 -19.47 23.26
C GLY A 23 -0.39 -20.30 23.53
N ASN A 24 -0.61 -21.57 23.89
CA ASN A 24 0.49 -22.52 24.01
C ASN A 24 0.99 -23.00 22.63
N LYS A 25 2.13 -23.69 22.60
CA LYS A 25 2.75 -24.18 21.36
C LYS A 25 1.80 -25.04 20.50
N SER A 26 0.99 -25.88 21.12
CA SER A 26 0.05 -26.75 20.40
C SER A 26 -1.06 -25.94 19.72
N ALA A 27 -1.60 -24.92 20.39
CA ALA A 27 -2.60 -24.02 19.81
C ALA A 27 -2.04 -23.21 18.62
N VAL A 28 -0.82 -22.69 18.77
CA VAL A 28 -0.11 -21.98 17.68
C VAL A 28 0.12 -22.89 16.48
N THR A 29 0.63 -24.11 16.71
CA THR A 29 0.82 -25.08 15.62
C THR A 29 -0.49 -25.45 14.96
N ALA A 30 -1.55 -25.74 15.72
CA ALA A 30 -2.86 -26.08 15.17
C ALA A 30 -3.44 -24.93 14.31
N LEU A 31 -3.25 -23.67 14.74
CA LEU A 31 -3.65 -22.51 13.97
C LEU A 31 -2.86 -22.41 12.65
N LYS A 32 -1.53 -22.48 12.69
CA LYS A 32 -0.71 -22.41 11.47
C LYS A 32 -1.01 -23.56 10.50
N THR A 33 -1.20 -24.79 11.01
CA THR A 33 -1.60 -25.96 10.20
C THR A 33 -2.95 -25.76 9.53
N LYS A 34 -3.93 -25.12 10.19
CA LYS A 34 -5.24 -24.85 9.59
C LYS A 34 -5.12 -24.04 8.29
N PHE A 35 -4.19 -23.09 8.27
CA PHE A 35 -3.88 -22.21 7.14
C PHE A 35 -2.84 -22.80 6.17
N GLY A 36 -2.29 -23.99 6.43
CA GLY A 36 -1.25 -24.61 5.60
C GLY A 36 0.11 -23.91 5.68
N LEU A 37 0.41 -23.28 6.83
CA LEU A 37 1.61 -22.49 7.08
C LEU A 37 2.39 -22.99 8.31
N GLU A 38 2.26 -24.28 8.65
CA GLU A 38 2.96 -24.88 9.79
C GLU A 38 4.49 -24.83 9.68
N SER A 39 5.02 -24.73 8.46
CA SER A 39 6.46 -24.54 8.20
C SER A 39 6.95 -23.12 8.50
N VAL A 40 6.04 -22.13 8.59
CA VAL A 40 6.39 -20.74 8.88
C VAL A 40 6.71 -20.59 10.36
N LYS A 41 8.00 -20.45 10.66
CA LYS A 41 8.53 -20.46 12.03
C LYS A 41 8.02 -19.30 12.88
N HIS A 42 8.06 -18.08 12.35
CA HIS A 42 7.75 -16.88 13.11
C HIS A 42 6.26 -16.54 13.02
N ASN A 43 5.69 -15.99 14.10
CA ASN A 43 4.24 -15.73 14.19
C ASN A 43 3.83 -14.49 13.40
N ASP A 44 4.70 -13.48 13.37
CA ASP A 44 4.58 -12.33 12.50
C ASP A 44 4.71 -12.74 11.01
N ASP A 45 5.71 -13.52 10.61
CA ASP A 45 5.80 -14.04 9.23
C ASP A 45 4.52 -14.78 8.81
N PHE A 46 3.93 -15.57 9.72
CA PHE A 46 2.64 -16.22 9.48
C PHE A 46 1.54 -15.19 9.20
N MET A 47 1.41 -14.17 10.05
CA MET A 47 0.39 -13.13 9.87
C MET A 47 0.66 -12.22 8.65
N ALA A 48 1.91 -11.98 8.27
CA ALA A 48 2.28 -11.23 7.07
C ALA A 48 1.78 -11.90 5.78
N VAL A 49 1.66 -13.24 5.76
CA VAL A 49 1.04 -13.92 4.61
C VAL A 49 -0.43 -13.52 4.47
N LEU A 50 -1.15 -13.35 5.57
CA LEU A 50 -2.58 -13.10 5.58
C LEU A 50 -2.94 -11.69 5.10
N GLU A 51 -2.05 -10.71 5.28
CA GLU A 51 -2.24 -9.31 4.84
C GLU A 51 -2.47 -9.16 3.35
N ASN A 52 -2.03 -10.14 2.55
CA ASN A 52 -2.27 -10.17 1.12
C ASN A 52 -3.75 -10.02 0.78
N GLY A 53 -4.68 -10.58 1.59
CA GLY A 53 -6.11 -10.43 1.39
C GLY A 53 -6.55 -8.96 1.43
N PRO A 54 -6.38 -8.27 2.57
CA PRO A 54 -6.60 -6.82 2.68
C PRO A 54 -5.87 -5.97 1.62
N TRP A 55 -4.62 -6.30 1.27
CA TRP A 55 -3.83 -5.55 0.28
C TRP A 55 -4.44 -5.58 -1.12
N LEU A 56 -5.27 -6.57 -1.48
CA LEU A 56 -5.97 -6.60 -2.76
C LEU A 56 -6.92 -5.40 -2.94
N TRP A 57 -7.30 -4.70 -1.86
CA TRP A 57 -8.20 -3.54 -1.93
C TRP A 57 -7.69 -2.46 -2.88
N GLN A 58 -6.39 -2.17 -2.86
CA GLN A 58 -5.79 -1.11 -3.70
C GLN A 58 -5.83 -1.43 -5.20
N SER A 59 -5.96 -2.71 -5.56
CA SER A 59 -5.99 -3.17 -6.95
C SER A 59 -7.38 -3.04 -7.59
N ASN A 60 -8.41 -2.65 -6.82
CA ASN A 60 -9.71 -2.32 -7.37
C ASN A 60 -9.64 -1.10 -8.29
N SER A 61 -10.57 -1.06 -9.25
CA SER A 61 -10.69 0.00 -10.23
C SER A 61 -12.14 0.03 -10.71
N PHE A 62 -12.57 1.14 -11.33
CA PHE A 62 -13.92 1.25 -11.88
C PHE A 62 -14.24 0.22 -12.97
N SER A 63 -13.21 -0.41 -13.56
CA SER A 63 -13.36 -1.44 -14.59
C SER A 63 -13.04 -2.86 -14.14
N THR A 64 -12.72 -3.09 -12.85
CA THR A 64 -12.28 -4.41 -12.37
C THR A 64 -13.45 -5.38 -12.15
N ASN A 65 -14.67 -4.87 -11.89
CA ASN A 65 -15.86 -5.66 -11.55
C ASN A 65 -15.59 -6.61 -10.37
N TYR A 66 -15.75 -7.92 -10.55
CA TYR A 66 -15.50 -8.94 -9.53
C TYR A 66 -13.98 -9.19 -9.37
N SER A 67 -13.36 -8.42 -8.47
CA SER A 67 -11.92 -8.45 -8.21
C SER A 67 -11.50 -9.56 -7.24
N ASP A 68 -10.20 -9.83 -7.16
CA ASP A 68 -9.63 -10.77 -6.19
C ASP A 68 -9.93 -10.37 -4.74
N PHE A 69 -10.10 -9.07 -4.47
CA PHE A 69 -10.54 -8.61 -3.15
C PHE A 69 -11.97 -9.08 -2.81
N TYR A 70 -12.89 -9.05 -3.77
CA TYR A 70 -14.24 -9.56 -3.55
C TYR A 70 -14.26 -11.09 -3.49
N GLN A 71 -13.40 -11.79 -4.22
CA GLN A 71 -13.20 -13.23 -4.05
C GLN A 71 -12.67 -13.59 -2.66
N PHE A 72 -11.74 -12.78 -2.13
CA PHE A 72 -11.28 -12.88 -0.74
C PHE A 72 -12.45 -12.69 0.23
N CYS A 73 -13.24 -11.62 0.07
CA CYS A 73 -14.40 -11.39 0.93
C CYS A 73 -15.44 -12.51 0.85
N ASP A 74 -15.77 -13.00 -0.35
CA ASP A 74 -16.70 -14.12 -0.51
C ASP A 74 -16.18 -15.37 0.21
N ALA A 75 -14.86 -15.62 0.19
CA ALA A 75 -14.27 -16.71 0.94
C ALA A 75 -14.41 -16.53 2.47
N ILE A 76 -14.15 -15.33 3.00
CA ILE A 76 -14.36 -15.00 4.43
C ILE A 76 -15.82 -15.21 4.82
N GLU A 77 -16.74 -14.74 3.99
CA GLU A 77 -18.18 -14.84 4.23
C GLU A 77 -18.75 -16.24 3.92
N ASN A 78 -17.91 -17.17 3.49
CA ASN A 78 -18.29 -18.52 3.04
C ASN A 78 -19.42 -18.50 1.99
N VAL A 79 -19.30 -17.55 1.05
CA VAL A 79 -20.18 -17.32 -0.08
C VAL A 79 -19.45 -17.72 -1.37
N THR A 80 -20.24 -18.12 -2.38
CA THR A 80 -19.74 -18.32 -3.75
C THR A 80 -20.20 -17.17 -4.65
N ALA A 81 -19.37 -16.83 -5.65
CA ALA A 81 -19.70 -15.80 -6.63
C ALA A 81 -21.12 -15.97 -7.21
N GLY A 82 -21.91 -14.90 -7.17
CA GLY A 82 -23.29 -14.89 -7.69
C GLY A 82 -24.35 -15.52 -6.76
N ALA A 83 -24.03 -15.77 -5.49
CA ALA A 83 -25.02 -16.23 -4.52
C ALA A 83 -26.22 -15.27 -4.42
N ALA A 84 -27.44 -15.83 -4.38
CA ALA A 84 -28.67 -15.06 -4.29
C ALA A 84 -28.89 -14.43 -2.90
N VAL A 85 -28.28 -15.02 -1.86
CA VAL A 85 -28.34 -14.55 -0.48
C VAL A 85 -26.92 -14.43 0.02
N THR A 86 -26.57 -13.25 0.51
CA THR A 86 -25.30 -12.96 1.16
C THR A 86 -25.54 -12.56 2.62
N PRO A 87 -24.56 -12.79 3.52
CA PRO A 87 -24.66 -12.35 4.91
C PRO A 87 -24.95 -10.85 5.01
N ASP A 88 -25.72 -10.46 6.02
CA ASP A 88 -25.95 -9.05 6.32
C ASP A 88 -24.69 -8.39 6.93
N ALA A 89 -24.76 -7.11 7.30
CA ALA A 89 -23.63 -6.37 7.85
C ALA A 89 -22.99 -6.99 9.12
N ASN A 90 -23.61 -8.00 9.74
CA ASN A 90 -23.06 -8.73 10.88
C ASN A 90 -22.07 -9.84 10.51
N GLY A 91 -22.00 -10.25 9.25
CA GLY A 91 -21.13 -11.33 8.80
C GLY A 91 -21.63 -12.73 9.19
N VAL A 92 -20.74 -13.70 9.07
CA VAL A 92 -20.90 -15.12 9.40
C VAL A 92 -20.27 -15.51 10.74
N GLY A 93 -19.51 -14.60 11.36
CA GLY A 93 -18.89 -14.78 12.67
C GLY A 93 -17.62 -15.62 12.65
N LEU A 94 -16.92 -15.65 13.80
CA LEU A 94 -15.54 -16.11 13.94
C LEU A 94 -15.29 -17.50 13.33
N THR A 95 -16.09 -18.50 13.70
CA THR A 95 -15.85 -19.89 13.29
C THR A 95 -15.89 -20.04 11.76
N THR A 96 -16.94 -19.51 11.14
CA THR A 96 -17.12 -19.60 9.69
C THR A 96 -16.08 -18.76 8.96
N ALA A 97 -15.83 -17.53 9.43
CA ALA A 97 -14.85 -16.63 8.85
C ALA A 97 -13.41 -17.17 8.94
N LEU A 98 -13.05 -17.84 10.04
CA LEU A 98 -11.73 -18.45 10.23
C LEU A 98 -11.51 -19.60 9.25
N GLU A 99 -12.51 -20.45 9.03
CA GLU A 99 -12.44 -21.52 8.02
C GLU A 99 -12.38 -20.95 6.60
N GLY A 100 -13.15 -19.89 6.33
CA GLY A 100 -13.12 -19.15 5.08
C GLY A 100 -11.75 -18.57 4.74
N TYR A 101 -11.14 -17.89 5.72
CA TYR A 101 -9.79 -17.32 5.58
C TYR A 101 -8.76 -18.43 5.35
N ALA A 102 -8.77 -19.48 6.18
CA ALA A 102 -7.85 -20.60 6.01
C ALA A 102 -7.99 -21.27 4.64
N LYS A 103 -9.21 -21.44 4.13
CA LYS A 103 -9.46 -21.97 2.79
C LYS A 103 -8.88 -21.04 1.71
N TRP A 104 -9.13 -19.74 1.81
CA TRP A 104 -8.59 -18.75 0.87
C TRP A 104 -7.05 -18.75 0.87
N THR A 105 -6.42 -18.68 2.05
CA THR A 105 -4.96 -18.69 2.20
C THR A 105 -4.34 -19.94 1.58
N LYS A 106 -4.92 -21.13 1.80
CA LYS A 106 -4.44 -22.37 1.17
C LYS A 106 -4.57 -22.38 -0.35
N SER A 107 -5.58 -21.70 -0.90
CA SER A 107 -5.71 -21.57 -2.36
C SER A 107 -4.71 -20.59 -2.98
N TYR A 108 -4.23 -19.64 -2.17
CA TYR A 108 -3.33 -18.58 -2.58
C TYR A 108 -1.84 -18.95 -2.50
N ILE A 109 -1.44 -19.75 -1.51
CA ILE A 109 -0.04 -20.14 -1.27
C ILE A 109 0.63 -20.81 -2.48
N PRO A 110 -0.02 -21.78 -3.19
CA PRO A 110 0.63 -22.48 -4.31
C PRO A 110 1.07 -21.51 -5.41
N GLY A 111 2.37 -21.47 -5.67
CA GLY A 111 2.95 -20.58 -6.69
C GLY A 111 3.17 -19.13 -6.24
N TYR A 112 2.79 -18.73 -5.02
CA TYR A 112 3.04 -17.39 -4.51
C TYR A 112 4.54 -17.05 -4.54
N CYS A 113 5.37 -17.86 -3.88
CA CYS A 113 6.81 -17.65 -3.85
C CYS A 113 7.45 -17.76 -5.25
N LYS A 114 6.86 -18.53 -6.18
CA LYS A 114 7.35 -18.60 -7.56
C LYS A 114 7.37 -17.21 -8.24
N GLY A 115 6.40 -16.35 -7.91
CA GLY A 115 6.38 -14.96 -8.37
C GLY A 115 7.62 -14.15 -7.95
N PHE A 116 8.24 -14.56 -6.84
CA PHE A 116 9.46 -13.96 -6.29
C PHE A 116 10.75 -14.68 -6.70
N GLY A 117 10.68 -15.61 -7.66
CA GLY A 117 11.86 -16.32 -8.20
C GLY A 117 12.18 -17.65 -7.54
N TYR A 118 11.32 -18.15 -6.65
CA TYR A 118 11.50 -19.43 -5.98
C TYR A 118 11.02 -20.61 -6.83
N ALA A 119 11.43 -21.83 -6.45
CA ALA A 119 10.88 -23.05 -7.03
C ALA A 119 9.38 -23.19 -6.72
N ALA A 120 8.64 -23.95 -7.56
CA ALA A 120 7.18 -23.98 -7.52
C ALA A 120 6.56 -24.40 -6.17
N ASN A 121 7.24 -25.26 -5.41
CA ASN A 121 6.79 -25.77 -4.11
C ASN A 121 7.59 -25.20 -2.93
N ASP A 122 8.44 -24.21 -3.19
CA ASP A 122 9.27 -23.60 -2.16
C ASP A 122 8.51 -22.47 -1.49
N THR A 123 8.34 -22.57 -0.17
CA THR A 123 7.64 -21.58 0.67
C THR A 123 8.61 -20.74 1.52
N SER A 124 9.92 -20.89 1.30
CA SER A 124 10.94 -20.15 2.06
C SER A 124 10.85 -18.64 1.88
N CYS A 125 10.18 -18.14 0.84
CA CYS A 125 9.90 -16.71 0.69
C CYS A 125 9.11 -16.12 1.86
N PHE A 126 8.41 -16.92 2.67
CA PHE A 126 7.72 -16.42 3.87
C PHE A 126 8.63 -16.23 5.08
N ASN A 127 9.88 -16.72 5.04
CA ASN A 127 10.81 -16.59 6.16
C ASN A 127 11.59 -15.27 6.06
N THR A 128 11.04 -14.19 6.63
CA THR A 128 11.67 -12.87 6.57
C THR A 128 12.79 -12.69 7.61
N TYR A 129 13.11 -13.74 8.38
CA TYR A 129 14.21 -13.76 9.35
C TYR A 129 15.50 -14.38 8.82
N ASP A 130 15.45 -15.12 7.71
CA ASP A 130 16.61 -15.78 7.15
C ASP A 130 17.38 -14.83 6.22
N PHE A 131 18.59 -14.45 6.62
CA PHE A 131 19.48 -13.63 5.80
C PHE A 131 19.78 -14.26 4.43
N ASN A 132 19.80 -15.59 4.32
CA ASN A 132 20.10 -16.29 3.07
C ASN A 132 18.89 -16.41 2.14
N ASN A 133 17.73 -15.93 2.57
CA ASN A 133 16.52 -15.88 1.77
C ASN A 133 16.76 -15.09 0.46
N LEU A 134 16.29 -15.64 -0.66
CA LEU A 134 16.51 -15.07 -2.00
C LEU A 134 16.02 -13.62 -2.12
N MET A 135 14.98 -13.24 -1.36
CA MET A 135 14.48 -11.87 -1.34
C MET A 135 15.56 -10.84 -0.95
N PHE A 136 16.45 -11.21 -0.02
CA PHE A 136 17.53 -10.35 0.47
C PHE A 136 18.83 -10.52 -0.33
N ARG A 137 19.07 -11.71 -0.90
CA ARG A 137 20.32 -12.07 -1.57
C ARG A 137 20.32 -11.86 -3.09
N ASP A 138 19.16 -11.62 -3.69
CA ASP A 138 19.09 -11.22 -5.09
C ASP A 138 19.38 -9.71 -5.24
N TYR A 139 20.61 -9.41 -5.66
CA TYR A 139 21.11 -8.06 -5.91
C TYR A 139 20.86 -7.56 -7.34
N THR A 140 20.13 -8.32 -8.16
CA THR A 140 19.85 -7.88 -9.54
C THR A 140 18.96 -6.65 -9.55
N VAL A 141 19.09 -5.82 -10.59
CA VAL A 141 18.24 -4.61 -10.78
C VAL A 141 16.74 -4.99 -10.86
N GLY A 142 16.45 -6.19 -11.37
CA GLY A 142 15.12 -6.76 -11.53
C GLY A 142 14.64 -7.61 -10.36
N ASN A 143 15.23 -7.46 -9.17
CA ASN A 143 14.84 -8.17 -7.96
C ASN A 143 13.33 -8.08 -7.73
N LYS A 144 12.71 -9.24 -7.47
CA LYS A 144 11.24 -9.40 -7.47
C LYS A 144 10.53 -8.78 -6.26
N VAL A 145 11.25 -8.46 -5.19
CA VAL A 145 10.70 -7.79 -3.99
C VAL A 145 10.94 -6.28 -3.98
N ASP A 146 11.36 -5.72 -5.12
CA ASP A 146 11.69 -4.30 -5.29
C ASP A 146 12.68 -3.80 -4.23
N ARG A 147 13.89 -4.37 -4.24
CA ARG A 147 15.00 -3.93 -3.39
C ARG A 147 15.24 -2.41 -3.46
N LYS A 148 14.96 -1.75 -4.58
CA LYS A 148 15.11 -0.29 -4.72
C LYS A 148 14.05 0.46 -3.92
N TRP A 149 12.81 0.00 -3.95
CA TRP A 149 11.77 0.51 -3.06
C TRP A 149 12.15 0.33 -1.58
N ASN A 150 12.61 -0.85 -1.20
CA ASN A 150 13.08 -1.12 0.16
C ASN A 150 14.25 -0.20 0.57
N TRP A 151 15.12 0.19 -0.35
CA TRP A 151 16.17 1.18 -0.06
C TRP A 151 15.58 2.51 0.37
N MET A 152 14.55 3.01 -0.33
CA MET A 152 13.90 4.26 0.08
C MET A 152 13.23 4.13 1.45
N LEU A 153 12.65 2.98 1.77
CA LEU A 153 12.05 2.75 3.08
C LEU A 153 13.08 2.67 4.21
N CYS A 154 14.29 2.20 3.94
CA CYS A 154 15.36 2.02 4.93
C CYS A 154 16.33 3.22 5.02
N ASN A 155 16.72 3.83 3.89
CA ASN A 155 17.74 4.88 3.81
C ASN A 155 17.16 6.30 3.80
N GLU A 156 16.07 6.54 3.09
CA GLU A 156 15.29 7.77 3.17
C GLU A 156 14.06 7.52 4.04
N PRO A 157 14.22 7.14 5.32
CA PRO A 157 13.31 6.27 6.08
C PRO A 157 11.85 6.68 5.94
N PHE A 158 11.22 6.25 4.84
CA PHE A 158 9.91 6.76 4.43
C PHE A 158 8.82 6.14 5.30
N GLY A 159 9.12 4.98 5.90
CA GLY A 159 8.29 4.36 6.94
C GLY A 159 6.89 4.04 6.46
N TYR A 160 6.74 3.76 5.16
CA TYR A 160 5.46 3.57 4.47
C TYR A 160 4.93 2.14 4.69
N TRP A 161 4.88 1.74 5.95
CA TRP A 161 4.54 0.41 6.42
C TRP A 161 3.03 0.21 6.46
N GLN A 162 2.57 -0.97 6.05
CA GLN A 162 1.15 -1.34 6.01
C GLN A 162 0.80 -2.18 7.23
N ASP A 163 0.86 -1.54 8.39
CA ASP A 163 0.84 -2.21 9.70
C ASP A 163 -0.57 -2.44 10.25
N GLY A 164 -0.65 -3.26 11.31
CA GLY A 164 -1.83 -3.40 12.14
C GLY A 164 -2.28 -2.08 12.74
N ALA A 165 -3.60 -1.87 12.81
CA ALA A 165 -4.17 -0.67 13.39
C ALA A 165 -3.90 -0.59 14.91
N PRO A 166 -3.89 0.60 15.53
CA PRO A 166 -3.74 0.75 16.97
C PRO A 166 -4.77 -0.06 17.79
N ASN A 167 -4.41 -0.43 19.02
CA ASN A 167 -5.25 -1.27 19.90
C ASN A 167 -6.65 -0.70 20.22
N ASN A 168 -6.87 0.60 20.00
CA ASN A 168 -8.14 1.27 20.32
C ASN A 168 -9.19 1.23 19.20
N ARG A 169 -8.93 0.49 18.11
CA ARG A 169 -9.86 0.36 16.99
C ARG A 169 -9.71 -1.00 16.32
N PRO A 170 -10.73 -1.46 15.58
CA PRO A 170 -10.64 -2.67 14.76
C PRO A 170 -9.45 -2.63 13.80
N THR A 171 -8.91 -3.80 13.48
CA THR A 171 -7.79 -3.94 12.55
C THR A 171 -8.10 -4.96 11.47
N LEU A 172 -7.64 -4.72 10.23
CA LEU A 172 -7.71 -5.70 9.14
C LEU A 172 -6.42 -6.48 8.96
N VAL A 173 -5.35 -5.97 9.58
CA VAL A 173 -3.99 -6.49 9.54
C VAL A 173 -3.57 -6.82 10.97
N SER A 174 -2.79 -7.89 11.14
CA SER A 174 -2.30 -8.30 12.46
C SER A 174 -1.52 -7.20 13.16
N ARG A 175 -1.68 -7.07 14.47
CA ARG A 175 -0.83 -6.18 15.27
C ARG A 175 0.54 -6.78 15.58
N LEU A 176 0.80 -8.02 15.17
CA LEU A 176 2.15 -8.58 15.12
C LEU A 176 2.97 -7.98 13.97
N ILE A 177 2.30 -7.39 12.97
CA ILE A 177 2.96 -6.66 11.90
C ILE A 177 2.92 -5.17 12.23
N ASP A 178 4.03 -4.71 12.79
CA ASP A 178 4.27 -3.33 13.19
C ASP A 178 5.51 -2.76 12.49
N ALA A 179 5.76 -1.46 12.72
CA ALA A 179 6.92 -0.80 12.15
C ALA A 179 8.26 -1.50 12.51
N LYS A 180 8.35 -2.21 13.65
CA LYS A 180 9.55 -2.96 14.02
C LYS A 180 9.71 -4.22 13.18
N TYR A 181 8.60 -4.92 12.89
CA TYR A 181 8.61 -6.06 11.98
C TYR A 181 9.19 -5.69 10.61
N TRP A 182 8.82 -4.54 10.04
CA TRP A 182 9.38 -4.09 8.76
C TRP A 182 10.81 -3.57 8.91
N GLN A 183 11.05 -2.70 9.89
CA GLN A 183 12.34 -2.06 10.09
C GLN A 183 13.48 -3.06 10.33
N ARG A 184 13.21 -4.19 11.02
CA ARG A 184 14.24 -5.22 11.26
C ARG A 184 14.76 -5.84 9.96
N GLN A 185 13.96 -5.86 8.90
CA GLN A 185 14.33 -6.45 7.61
C GLN A 185 15.34 -5.58 6.86
N CYS A 186 15.47 -4.29 7.21
CA CYS A 186 16.44 -3.39 6.60
C CYS A 186 17.89 -3.89 6.75
N ASP A 187 18.24 -4.51 7.88
CA ASP A 187 19.58 -5.11 8.08
C ASP A 187 19.81 -6.34 7.20
N LEU A 188 18.75 -7.05 6.84
CA LEU A 188 18.81 -8.21 5.95
C LEU A 188 18.94 -7.75 4.50
N PHE A 189 18.15 -6.75 4.09
CA PHE A 189 18.28 -6.13 2.78
C PHE A 189 19.65 -5.48 2.64
N PHE A 190 20.05 -4.59 3.54
CA PHE A 190 21.22 -3.72 3.40
C PHE A 190 22.20 -3.94 4.55
N PRO A 191 22.90 -5.09 4.60
CA PRO A 191 23.90 -5.35 5.62
C PRO A 191 25.00 -4.29 5.58
N THR A 192 25.59 -4.00 6.73
CA THR A 192 26.68 -3.03 6.84
C THR A 192 27.91 -3.54 6.07
N GLU A 193 28.47 -2.68 5.21
CA GLU A 193 29.67 -2.97 4.43
C GLU A 193 30.79 -2.01 4.85
N GLY A 194 31.68 -2.49 5.73
CA GLY A 194 32.72 -1.66 6.32
C GLY A 194 32.12 -0.49 7.12
N ASN A 195 32.33 0.74 6.65
CA ASN A 195 31.79 1.96 7.26
C ASN A 195 30.47 2.44 6.62
N TYR A 196 29.96 1.71 5.63
CA TYR A 196 28.73 2.07 4.90
C TYR A 196 27.53 1.30 5.44
N THR A 197 26.45 2.04 5.70
CA THR A 197 25.15 1.49 6.09
C THR A 197 24.05 2.50 5.76
N TYR A 198 22.81 2.03 5.72
CA TYR A 198 21.62 2.81 5.42
C TYR A 198 21.27 3.79 6.56
N ALA A 199 20.54 4.86 6.27
CA ALA A 199 20.39 5.95 7.23
C ALA A 199 19.58 5.61 8.49
N SER A 200 18.57 4.73 8.43
CA SER A 200 17.85 4.36 9.66
C SER A 200 18.71 3.57 10.65
N ALA A 201 19.71 2.79 10.20
CA ALA A 201 20.73 2.22 11.08
C ALA A 201 21.60 3.29 11.77
N LYS A 202 21.66 4.51 11.22
CA LYS A 202 22.33 5.68 11.81
C LYS A 202 21.38 6.57 12.62
N GLY A 203 20.16 6.10 12.89
CA GLY A 203 19.15 6.83 13.67
C GLY A 203 18.32 7.84 12.88
N ALA A 204 18.39 7.84 11.55
CA ALA A 204 17.44 8.62 10.76
C ALA A 204 16.02 8.04 10.92
N THR A 205 15.02 8.89 11.13
CA THR A 205 13.61 8.52 11.28
C THR A 205 12.76 9.18 10.19
N VAL A 206 11.48 8.81 10.14
CA VAL A 206 10.47 9.45 9.27
C VAL A 206 10.44 10.99 9.41
N ASP A 207 10.84 11.53 10.56
CA ASP A 207 10.92 12.98 10.78
C ASP A 207 11.89 13.68 9.81
N ARG A 208 12.95 12.98 9.37
CA ARG A 208 13.89 13.52 8.38
C ARG A 208 13.19 13.76 7.04
N VAL A 209 12.41 12.77 6.58
CA VAL A 209 11.66 12.88 5.33
C VAL A 209 10.56 13.93 5.47
N ASN A 210 9.78 13.87 6.55
CA ASN A 210 8.71 14.83 6.84
C ASN A 210 9.23 16.27 6.91
N ARG A 211 10.42 16.50 7.48
CA ARG A 211 11.05 17.83 7.51
C ARG A 211 11.45 18.30 6.12
N TYR A 212 11.97 17.41 5.28
CA TYR A 212 12.38 17.73 3.92
C TYR A 212 11.19 18.00 3.00
N THR A 213 10.16 17.14 3.04
CA THR A 213 8.98 17.23 2.17
C THR A 213 7.90 18.15 2.72
N LYS A 214 8.02 18.54 4.00
CA LYS A 214 6.97 19.16 4.83
C LYS A 214 5.78 18.24 5.11
N GLY A 215 5.78 16.98 4.65
CA GLY A 215 4.70 16.03 4.88
C GLY A 215 3.31 16.64 4.58
N TRP A 216 2.42 16.59 5.57
CA TRP A 216 1.08 17.18 5.48
C TRP A 216 1.05 18.71 5.49
N ASP A 217 2.15 19.38 5.83
CA ASP A 217 2.25 20.84 5.91
C ASP A 217 2.68 21.48 4.59
N LEU A 218 2.81 20.69 3.52
CA LEU A 218 3.14 21.18 2.17
C LEU A 218 1.93 21.83 1.49
N GLU A 219 1.60 23.06 1.89
CA GLU A 219 0.48 23.83 1.30
C GLU A 219 0.93 24.85 0.25
N ASN A 220 2.08 25.51 0.48
CA ASN A 220 2.62 26.48 -0.46
C ASN A 220 3.39 25.77 -1.59
N THR A 221 2.66 25.38 -2.62
CA THR A 221 3.18 24.65 -3.77
C THR A 221 3.07 25.50 -5.04
N THR A 222 3.83 25.15 -6.06
CA THR A 222 3.76 25.78 -7.38
C THR A 222 3.61 24.68 -8.40
N ARG A 223 2.53 24.74 -9.20
CA ARG A 223 2.23 23.77 -10.26
C ARG A 223 2.12 22.32 -9.75
N LEU A 224 1.35 22.13 -8.69
CA LEU A 224 1.06 20.82 -8.12
C LEU A 224 -0.45 20.62 -7.98
N ILE A 225 -0.95 19.50 -8.49
CA ILE A 225 -2.32 19.01 -8.31
C ILE A 225 -2.23 17.79 -7.41
N TRP A 226 -3.06 17.74 -6.37
CA TRP A 226 -3.23 16.55 -5.54
C TRP A 226 -4.51 15.85 -5.94
N THR A 227 -4.42 14.60 -6.40
CA THR A 227 -5.60 13.79 -6.72
C THR A 227 -5.56 12.49 -5.94
N ASN A 228 -6.67 12.14 -5.30
CA ASN A 228 -6.80 10.88 -4.57
C ASN A 228 -8.15 10.21 -4.86
N GLY A 229 -8.16 8.88 -4.84
CA GLY A 229 -9.40 8.12 -4.76
C GLY A 229 -10.04 8.22 -3.36
N GLN A 230 -11.36 8.34 -3.28
CA GLN A 230 -12.10 8.33 -2.01
C GLN A 230 -11.78 7.09 -1.15
N TYR A 231 -11.60 5.94 -1.81
CA TYR A 231 -11.34 4.63 -1.23
C TYR A 231 -9.88 4.18 -1.37
N ASP A 232 -8.98 5.05 -1.83
CA ASP A 232 -7.56 4.73 -1.91
C ASP A 232 -6.98 4.55 -0.49
N PRO A 233 -6.43 3.37 -0.13
CA PRO A 233 -5.82 3.17 1.18
C PRO A 233 -4.63 4.12 1.43
N TRP A 234 -4.01 4.63 0.36
CA TRP A 234 -2.92 5.59 0.45
C TRP A 234 -3.39 7.04 0.63
N ARG A 235 -4.69 7.32 0.51
CA ARG A 235 -5.22 8.68 0.72
C ARG A 235 -4.83 9.25 2.08
N THR A 236 -4.81 8.40 3.12
CA THR A 236 -4.54 8.82 4.48
C THR A 236 -3.08 9.14 4.78
N SER A 237 -2.14 8.85 3.87
CA SER A 237 -0.74 9.25 4.01
C SER A 237 -0.46 10.65 3.45
N GLY A 238 -1.37 11.21 2.64
CA GLY A 238 -1.20 12.50 1.97
C GLY A 238 -2.02 13.65 2.57
N VAL A 239 -2.02 14.79 1.87
CA VAL A 239 -2.76 16.01 2.27
C VAL A 239 -4.28 15.83 2.33
N SER A 240 -4.80 14.79 1.67
CA SER A 240 -6.20 14.38 1.66
C SER A 240 -6.60 13.49 2.85
N SER A 241 -5.72 13.35 3.84
CA SER A 241 -5.95 12.53 5.03
C SER A 241 -6.95 13.18 5.98
N GLN A 242 -7.96 12.42 6.38
CA GLN A 242 -8.87 12.78 7.47
C GLN A 242 -8.19 12.82 8.85
N PHE A 243 -6.98 12.25 8.97
CA PHE A 243 -6.19 12.28 10.21
C PHE A 243 -5.23 13.46 10.29
N ARG A 244 -5.15 14.27 9.24
CA ARG A 244 -4.33 15.48 9.21
C ARG A 244 -4.80 16.48 10.27
N PRO A 245 -3.90 17.17 11.00
CA PRO A 245 -4.27 18.30 11.84
C PRO A 245 -5.04 19.37 11.04
N GLY A 246 -6.21 19.78 11.52
CA GLY A 246 -7.12 20.68 10.79
C GLY A 246 -7.96 19.99 9.70
N GLY A 247 -7.82 18.67 9.54
CA GLY A 247 -8.52 17.86 8.55
C GLY A 247 -7.89 17.91 7.16
N GLU A 248 -8.62 17.34 6.21
CA GLU A 248 -8.24 17.26 4.80
C GLU A 248 -7.97 18.65 4.21
N LEU A 249 -6.88 18.78 3.45
CA LEU A 249 -6.51 20.02 2.80
C LEU A 249 -7.63 20.49 1.85
N LYS A 250 -8.08 21.73 2.03
CA LYS A 250 -9.11 22.31 1.18
C LYS A 250 -8.51 22.70 -0.17
N SER A 251 -9.23 22.35 -1.24
CA SER A 251 -8.84 22.69 -2.60
C SER A 251 -8.93 24.21 -2.84
N THR A 252 -7.90 24.78 -3.46
CA THR A 252 -7.93 26.17 -3.95
C THR A 252 -7.35 26.24 -5.37
N ALA A 253 -7.49 27.38 -6.05
CA ALA A 253 -6.88 27.57 -7.36
C ALA A 253 -5.34 27.49 -7.34
N LYS A 254 -4.68 27.78 -6.20
CA LYS A 254 -3.22 27.74 -6.07
C LYS A 254 -2.68 26.35 -5.72
N HIS A 255 -3.47 25.57 -4.99
CA HIS A 255 -3.17 24.18 -4.65
C HIS A 255 -4.43 23.32 -4.87
N PRO A 256 -4.70 22.94 -6.13
CA PRO A 256 -5.87 22.11 -6.44
C PRO A 256 -5.75 20.75 -5.75
N VAL A 257 -6.81 20.38 -5.02
CA VAL A 257 -7.01 19.06 -4.42
C VAL A 257 -8.29 18.47 -5.00
N GLN A 258 -8.24 17.23 -5.46
CA GLN A 258 -9.37 16.51 -6.06
C GLN A 258 -9.54 15.15 -5.40
N ILE A 259 -10.76 14.85 -4.94
CA ILE A 259 -11.15 13.52 -4.47
C ILE A 259 -12.08 12.91 -5.50
N ILE A 260 -11.72 11.75 -6.03
CA ILE A 260 -12.53 10.99 -6.98
C ILE A 260 -13.55 10.16 -6.18
N PRO A 261 -14.86 10.44 -6.25
CA PRO A 261 -15.88 9.66 -5.55
C PRO A 261 -15.86 8.21 -6.04
N GLY A 262 -15.82 7.26 -5.10
CA GLY A 262 -15.67 5.84 -5.41
C GLY A 262 -14.29 5.43 -5.95
N GLY A 263 -13.34 6.35 -6.07
CA GLY A 263 -12.02 6.09 -6.65
C GLY A 263 -11.10 5.27 -5.74
N PHE A 264 -10.27 4.46 -6.37
CA PHE A 264 -9.19 3.67 -5.76
C PHE A 264 -7.81 4.26 -6.14
N HIS A 265 -6.74 3.49 -5.93
CA HIS A 265 -5.38 3.94 -6.15
C HIS A 265 -5.12 4.40 -7.58
N CYS A 266 -4.72 5.67 -7.72
CA CYS A 266 -4.38 6.33 -9.00
C CYS A 266 -5.47 6.17 -10.08
N SER A 267 -6.74 6.40 -9.71
CA SER A 267 -7.88 6.17 -10.60
C SER A 267 -7.90 7.09 -11.83
N ASP A 268 -7.43 8.32 -11.67
CA ASP A 268 -7.22 9.36 -12.68
C ASP A 268 -6.16 8.98 -13.71
N LEU A 269 -5.07 8.34 -13.29
CA LEU A 269 -3.97 7.96 -14.19
C LEU A 269 -4.29 6.79 -15.13
N ARG A 270 -5.47 6.18 -14.99
CA ARG A 270 -5.95 5.08 -15.83
C ARG A 270 -7.12 5.56 -16.70
N LEU A 271 -6.85 5.94 -17.95
CA LEU A 271 -7.87 6.48 -18.86
C LEU A 271 -9.10 5.57 -19.05
N LYS A 272 -8.93 4.25 -18.92
CA LYS A 272 -10.05 3.29 -18.95
C LYS A 272 -11.09 3.57 -17.85
N ASN A 273 -10.68 4.07 -16.68
CA ASN A 273 -11.60 4.46 -15.63
C ASN A 273 -12.47 5.67 -16.04
N GLY A 274 -11.89 6.65 -16.74
CA GLY A 274 -12.64 7.77 -17.31
C GLY A 274 -13.67 7.31 -18.35
N GLN A 275 -13.31 6.35 -19.19
CA GLN A 275 -14.21 5.78 -20.20
C GLN A 275 -15.47 5.12 -19.61
N VAL A 276 -15.36 4.54 -18.40
CA VAL A 276 -16.47 3.82 -17.75
C VAL A 276 -17.10 4.59 -16.60
N ASN A 277 -16.55 5.74 -16.22
CA ASN A 277 -17.06 6.56 -15.12
C ASN A 277 -16.86 8.06 -15.39
N ALA A 278 -17.98 8.77 -15.61
CA ALA A 278 -17.98 10.20 -15.90
C ALA A 278 -17.40 11.07 -14.76
N GLY A 279 -17.49 10.62 -13.50
CA GLY A 279 -16.88 11.32 -12.37
C GLY A 279 -15.36 11.29 -12.41
N VAL A 280 -14.78 10.15 -12.82
CA VAL A 280 -13.33 10.03 -13.06
C VAL A 280 -12.93 10.87 -14.28
N GLN A 281 -13.68 10.79 -15.38
CA GLN A 281 -13.39 11.56 -16.59
C GLN A 281 -13.34 13.06 -16.29
N LYS A 282 -14.29 13.56 -15.49
CA LYS A 282 -14.29 14.97 -15.04
C LYS A 282 -13.01 15.36 -14.32
N VAL A 283 -12.46 14.49 -13.46
CA VAL A 283 -11.19 14.77 -12.76
C VAL A 283 -10.01 14.78 -13.73
N ILE A 284 -9.96 13.83 -14.66
CA ILE A 284 -8.96 13.79 -15.73
C ILE A 284 -9.02 15.08 -16.57
N ASP A 285 -10.22 15.52 -16.98
CA ASP A 285 -10.41 16.73 -17.76
C ASP A 285 -9.93 17.98 -16.99
N ASN A 286 -10.20 18.05 -15.69
CA ASN A 286 -9.71 19.13 -14.83
C ASN A 286 -8.17 19.16 -14.76
N GLU A 287 -7.53 18.00 -14.61
CA GLU A 287 -6.08 17.87 -14.57
C GLU A 287 -5.44 18.33 -15.89
N VAL A 288 -5.99 17.85 -17.01
CA VAL A 288 -5.54 18.25 -18.35
C VAL A 288 -5.70 19.75 -18.54
N ALA A 289 -6.87 20.32 -18.21
CA ALA A 289 -7.13 21.75 -18.32
C ALA A 289 -6.12 22.57 -17.50
N GLN A 290 -5.79 22.13 -16.29
CA GLN A 290 -4.85 22.81 -15.41
C GLN A 290 -3.40 22.73 -15.93
N ILE A 291 -2.98 21.58 -16.46
CA ILE A 291 -1.66 21.41 -17.08
C ILE A 291 -1.53 22.26 -18.35
N VAL A 292 -2.59 22.33 -19.17
CA VAL A 292 -2.66 23.20 -20.36
C VAL A 292 -2.50 24.67 -19.95
N ALA A 293 -3.19 25.11 -18.90
CA ALA A 293 -3.07 26.47 -18.38
C ALA A 293 -1.63 26.79 -17.93
N TRP A 294 -1.00 25.91 -17.14
CA TRP A 294 0.39 26.10 -16.70
C TRP A 294 1.39 26.10 -17.85
N THR A 295 1.14 25.30 -18.88
CA THR A 295 1.97 25.26 -20.09
C THR A 295 1.86 26.58 -20.86
N ALA A 296 0.64 27.11 -21.03
CA ALA A 296 0.42 28.40 -21.67
C ALA A 296 1.09 29.55 -20.89
N GLU A 297 0.97 29.57 -19.55
CA GLU A 297 1.65 30.57 -18.70
C GLU A 297 3.17 30.58 -18.93
N TYR A 298 3.80 29.40 -19.02
CA TYR A 298 5.24 29.29 -19.27
C TYR A 298 5.65 29.94 -20.60
N TYR A 299 4.93 29.66 -21.69
CA TYR A 299 5.25 30.23 -23.00
C TYR A 299 4.93 31.72 -23.09
N ASN A 300 3.87 32.19 -22.43
CA ASN A 300 3.50 33.62 -22.39
C ASN A 300 4.49 34.45 -21.54
N GLN A 301 5.06 33.88 -20.48
CA GLN A 301 6.13 34.52 -19.69
C GLN A 301 7.46 34.55 -20.45
N ASN A 302 7.74 33.58 -21.32
CA ASN A 302 8.97 33.56 -22.12
C ASN A 302 8.90 34.45 -23.38
N SER A 303 7.71 34.73 -23.90
CA SER A 303 7.50 35.63 -25.04
C SER A 303 7.55 37.12 -24.67
N THR A 304 7.61 37.44 -23.37
CA THR A 304 7.81 38.81 -22.84
C THR A 304 9.26 39.12 -22.47
N ARG A 305 10.22 38.20 -22.65
CA ARG A 305 11.65 38.55 -22.62
C ARG A 305 12.01 39.29 -23.91
N PRO A 306 12.62 40.48 -23.87
CA PRO A 306 13.02 41.19 -25.08
C PRO A 306 13.97 40.32 -25.88
N SER A 307 13.67 40.15 -27.17
CA SER A 307 14.68 39.84 -28.18
C SER A 307 15.86 40.79 -27.94
N TYR A 308 17.04 40.24 -27.64
CA TYR A 308 18.29 40.98 -27.72
C TYR A 308 18.54 41.30 -29.20
N GLY A 309 17.82 42.30 -29.71
CA GLY A 309 18.14 43.02 -30.93
C GLY A 309 19.11 44.14 -30.58
N GLY A 310 20.40 43.91 -30.83
CA GLY A 310 21.43 44.92 -30.63
C GLY A 310 22.69 44.52 -31.39
N GLY A 311 22.76 44.93 -32.66
CA GLY A 311 23.85 44.58 -33.55
C GLY A 311 25.20 45.13 -33.12
N HIS A 312 26.25 44.38 -33.40
CA HIS A 312 27.60 44.90 -33.57
C HIS A 312 28.18 44.35 -34.87
N ARG A 313 28.05 45.15 -35.94
CA ARG A 313 29.00 45.11 -37.05
C ARG A 313 30.35 45.56 -36.48
N ARG A 314 31.34 44.67 -36.50
CA ARG A 314 32.76 45.07 -36.48
C ARG A 314 33.28 44.96 -37.91
N GLY A 315 33.42 46.11 -38.56
CA GLY A 315 34.32 46.30 -39.69
C GLY A 315 35.47 47.17 -39.21
N TYR A 316 36.68 46.64 -39.40
CA TYR A 316 38.02 47.25 -39.30
C TYR A 316 38.34 48.15 -38.11
#